data_AF-A0A9D8U0F1-F1
#
_entry.id   AF-A0A9D8U0F1-F1
#
_cell.length_a   1.000
_cell.length_b   1.000
_cell.length_c   1.000
_cell.angle_alpha   90.00
_cell.angle_beta   90.00
_cell.angle_gamma   90.00
#
_symmetry.space_group_name_H-M   'P 1'
#
loop_
_entity.id
_entity.type
_entity.pdbx_description
1 polymer ?
#
loop_
_entity_poly.entity_id
_entity_poly.type
_entity_poly.pdbx_seq_one_letter_code
_entity_poly.pdbx_strand_id
1 'polypeptide(L)'
;MAAHAIWKHKLLNSWWLFALISVPMCAFIIFESLATDLTAGEGVSHMIGYSVRWGIPFIYLVVAASSFNILFPGPFSKWWVRNRKFIGLCFAVAMFWQGLYIFIISTVFRDYYFESVYYFRDELEGTVGYVFLAFMVLTSFEIGRRRVNPLQWKLIQKGGVYFLWAYPFSVYWWNLFYYPTLEGYSAPDPHDYVLYWTGFAAFALRIFAWGKRRSQKNASGVHGVETPTPMKGIGYLLVLFGLYAATNGDIWQKTATSLLTESQYTAISDLVLWLPFWPLEPFLPLLIMALGIQLATSRPRTSELQAA
;
A
#
# COMPACT_ATOMS: atom_id res chain seq x y z
N MET A 1 23.24 -20.40 17.23
CA MET A 1 22.07 -21.00 17.91
C MET A 1 21.13 -19.96 18.55
N ALA A 2 21.62 -18.89 19.19
CA ALA A 2 20.77 -17.88 19.86
C ALA A 2 19.77 -17.13 18.95
N ALA A 3 20.16 -16.73 17.74
CA ALA A 3 19.28 -15.97 16.83
C ALA A 3 18.02 -16.76 16.37
N HIS A 4 18.08 -18.10 16.34
CA HIS A 4 16.91 -18.94 16.03
C HIS A 4 15.92 -19.06 17.20
N ALA A 5 16.38 -18.85 18.44
CA ALA A 5 15.56 -18.97 19.64
C ALA A 5 14.65 -17.74 19.82
N ILE A 6 15.13 -16.54 19.46
CA ILE A 6 14.38 -15.27 19.60
C ILE A 6 13.04 -15.35 18.84
N TRP A 7 13.04 -15.83 17.59
CA TRP A 7 11.84 -15.92 16.76
C TRP A 7 10.82 -16.98 17.22
N LYS A 8 11.19 -17.82 18.20
CA LYS A 8 10.30 -18.79 18.84
C LYS A 8 9.75 -18.29 20.17
N HIS A 9 10.20 -17.14 20.66
CA HIS A 9 9.72 -16.58 21.92
C HIS A 9 8.21 -16.31 21.86
N LYS A 10 7.48 -16.68 22.92
CA LYS A 10 6.01 -16.60 22.99
C LYS A 10 5.49 -15.17 22.76
N LEU A 11 6.17 -14.18 23.34
CA LEU A 11 5.79 -12.75 23.20
C LEU A 11 5.89 -12.23 21.76
N LEU A 12 6.78 -12.79 20.95
CA LEU A 12 6.98 -12.36 19.57
C LEU A 12 6.09 -13.12 18.58
N ASN A 13 5.08 -13.84 19.06
CA ASN A 13 4.23 -14.65 18.19
C ASN A 13 2.74 -14.52 18.54
N SER A 14 1.92 -14.60 17.50
CA SER A 14 0.47 -14.72 17.60
C SER A 14 -0.19 -13.59 18.42
N TRP A 15 -1.10 -13.94 19.32
CA TRP A 15 -1.86 -12.98 20.13
C TRP A 15 -0.99 -12.13 21.05
N TRP A 16 0.14 -12.66 21.52
CA TRP A 16 1.06 -11.87 22.36
C TRP A 16 1.77 -10.80 21.57
N LEU A 17 2.17 -11.09 20.32
CA LEU A 17 2.71 -10.07 19.42
C LEU A 17 1.67 -8.99 19.14
N PHE A 18 0.43 -9.41 18.88
CA PHE A 18 -0.69 -8.48 18.67
C PHE A 18 -0.91 -7.57 19.89
N ALA A 19 -0.92 -8.12 21.11
CA ALA A 19 -1.09 -7.34 22.33
C ALA A 19 0.11 -6.41 22.58
N LEU A 20 1.33 -6.92 22.39
CA LEU A 20 2.58 -6.16 22.56
C LEU A 20 2.63 -4.92 21.68
N ILE A 21 2.03 -4.96 20.49
CA ILE A 21 1.98 -3.84 19.56
C ILE A 21 0.73 -2.97 19.79
N SER A 22 -0.45 -3.58 19.85
CA SER A 22 -1.71 -2.85 19.89
C SER A 22 -1.93 -2.11 21.21
N VAL A 23 -1.48 -2.65 22.35
CA VAL A 23 -1.68 -2.00 23.66
C VAL A 23 -0.91 -0.68 23.75
N PRO A 24 0.41 -0.63 23.49
CA PRO A 24 1.13 0.65 23.45
C PRO A 24 0.57 1.62 22.41
N MET A 25 0.21 1.14 21.21
CA MET A 25 -0.38 1.98 20.17
C MET A 25 -1.68 2.63 20.65
N CYS A 26 -2.60 1.86 21.24
CA CYS A 26 -3.82 2.41 21.83
C CYS A 26 -3.52 3.41 22.94
N ALA A 27 -2.52 3.13 23.80
CA ALA A 27 -2.13 4.04 24.85
C ALA A 27 -1.62 5.38 24.27
N PHE A 28 -0.76 5.36 23.25
CA PHE A 28 -0.29 6.58 22.59
C PHE A 28 -1.40 7.37 21.90
N ILE A 29 -2.36 6.69 21.28
CA ILE A 29 -3.54 7.36 20.70
C ILE A 29 -4.35 8.02 21.81
N ILE A 30 -4.64 7.32 22.92
CA ILE A 30 -5.38 7.88 24.05
C ILE A 30 -4.64 9.06 24.68
N PHE A 31 -3.32 8.97 24.87
CA PHE A 31 -2.54 10.07 25.42
C PHE A 31 -2.59 11.32 24.54
N GLU A 32 -2.48 11.15 23.22
CA GLU A 32 -2.62 12.27 22.28
C GLU A 32 -4.05 12.84 22.29
N SER A 33 -5.08 11.99 22.38
CA SER A 33 -6.47 12.43 22.53
C SER A 33 -6.70 13.29 23.76
N LEU A 34 -6.00 13.00 24.87
CA LEU A 34 -6.09 13.77 26.10
C LEU A 34 -5.32 15.11 26.02
N ALA A 35 -4.33 15.19 25.14
CA ALA A 35 -3.53 16.40 24.90
C ALA A 35 -4.13 17.31 23.82
N THR A 36 -5.02 16.77 22.98
CA THR A 36 -5.66 17.48 21.87
C THR A 36 -7.02 18.04 22.29
N ASP A 37 -7.35 19.25 21.82
CA ASP A 37 -8.68 19.81 22.03
C ASP A 37 -9.73 19.13 21.12
N LEU A 38 -10.40 18.10 21.66
CA LEU A 38 -11.48 17.39 20.96
C LEU A 38 -12.83 18.09 21.04
N THR A 39 -12.91 19.28 21.66
CA THR A 39 -14.11 20.12 21.63
C THR A 39 -14.20 20.97 20.36
N ALA A 40 -13.14 20.98 19.56
CA ALA A 40 -13.08 21.62 18.24
C ALA A 40 -12.92 20.57 17.11
N GLY A 41 -13.50 20.85 15.94
CA GLY A 41 -13.41 19.97 14.77
C GLY A 41 -11.97 19.74 14.27
N GLU A 42 -11.11 20.76 14.41
CA GLU A 42 -9.68 20.68 14.05
C GLU A 42 -8.94 19.61 14.85
N GLY A 43 -9.17 19.54 16.17
CA GLY A 43 -8.53 18.54 17.02
C GLY A 43 -8.97 17.11 16.69
N VAL A 44 -10.25 16.92 16.36
CA VAL A 44 -10.74 15.62 15.88
C VAL A 44 -10.12 15.25 14.53
N SER A 45 -9.98 16.22 13.62
CA SER A 45 -9.32 16.04 12.32
C SER A 45 -7.84 15.63 12.47
N HIS A 46 -7.10 16.29 13.37
CA HIS A 46 -5.74 15.90 13.73
C HIS A 46 -5.65 14.44 14.18
N MET A 47 -6.59 14.00 15.04
CA MET A 47 -6.61 12.63 15.53
C MET A 47 -6.91 11.58 14.46
N ILE A 48 -7.63 11.94 13.38
CA ILE A 48 -7.81 11.08 12.20
C ILE A 48 -6.43 10.80 11.58
N GLY A 49 -5.69 11.86 11.24
CA GLY A 49 -4.36 11.75 10.64
C GLY A 49 -3.35 11.04 11.57
N TYR A 50 -3.37 11.37 12.87
CA TYR A 50 -2.51 10.73 13.87
C TYR A 50 -2.75 9.22 13.96
N SER A 51 -4.01 8.78 14.00
CA SER A 51 -4.36 7.35 14.06
C SER A 51 -3.99 6.61 12.77
N VAL A 52 -4.13 7.25 11.62
CA VAL A 52 -3.75 6.69 10.31
C VAL A 52 -2.26 6.41 10.24
N ARG A 53 -1.43 7.37 10.66
CA ARG A 53 0.04 7.26 10.68
C ARG A 53 0.54 6.06 11.47
N TRP A 54 -0.15 5.67 12.55
CA TRP A 54 0.11 4.41 13.27
C TRP A 54 -0.22 3.16 12.45
N GLY A 55 -1.31 3.18 11.68
CA GLY A 55 -1.75 2.04 10.88
C GLY A 55 -0.83 1.74 9.70
N ILE A 56 -0.39 2.77 8.97
CA ILE A 56 0.27 2.64 7.67
C ILE A 56 1.47 1.67 7.66
N PRO A 57 2.41 1.72 8.62
CA PRO A 57 3.51 0.76 8.67
C PRO A 57 3.04 -0.69 8.67
N PHE A 58 1.94 -1.01 9.36
CA PHE A 58 1.45 -2.38 9.45
C PHE A 58 0.88 -2.90 8.14
N ILE A 59 0.13 -2.08 7.38
CA ILE A 59 -0.36 -2.53 6.06
C ILE A 59 0.81 -2.70 5.08
N TYR A 60 1.82 -1.84 5.13
CA TYR A 60 3.04 -2.00 4.32
C TYR A 60 3.81 -3.27 4.69
N LEU A 61 3.91 -3.58 5.98
CA LEU A 61 4.53 -4.83 6.43
C LEU A 61 3.74 -6.06 5.95
N VAL A 62 2.40 -6.01 5.98
CA VAL A 62 1.52 -7.07 5.47
C VAL A 62 1.68 -7.24 3.95
N VAL A 63 1.91 -6.14 3.23
CA VAL A 63 2.17 -6.12 1.80
C VAL A 63 3.50 -6.82 1.49
N ALA A 64 4.56 -6.44 2.17
CA ALA A 64 5.92 -6.91 1.90
C ALA A 64 6.15 -8.37 2.30
N ALA A 65 5.47 -8.88 3.35
CA ALA A 65 5.78 -10.15 4.01
C ALA A 65 6.05 -11.35 3.07
N SER A 66 5.14 -11.64 2.13
CA SER A 66 5.32 -12.80 1.25
C SER A 66 6.47 -12.62 0.25
N SER A 67 6.63 -11.38 -0.24
CA SER A 67 7.65 -11.04 -1.23
C SER A 67 9.04 -11.02 -0.64
N PHE A 68 9.15 -10.50 0.58
CA PHE A 68 10.37 -10.54 1.35
C PHE A 68 10.86 -11.98 1.56
N ASN A 69 9.95 -12.91 1.92
CA ASN A 69 10.30 -14.32 2.08
C ASN A 69 10.69 -15.04 0.77
N ILE A 70 10.20 -14.59 -0.38
CA ILE A 70 10.62 -15.12 -1.70
C ILE A 70 12.03 -14.64 -2.05
N LEU A 71 12.33 -13.36 -1.80
CA LEU A 71 13.61 -12.76 -2.14
C LEU A 71 14.71 -13.19 -1.17
N PHE A 72 14.44 -13.11 0.13
CA PHE A 72 15.38 -13.35 1.23
C PHE A 72 14.85 -14.45 2.17
N PRO A 73 14.87 -15.73 1.76
CA PRO A 73 14.37 -16.82 2.59
C PRO A 73 15.25 -17.01 3.82
N GLY A 74 14.65 -16.95 5.02
CA GLY A 74 15.36 -17.15 6.28
C GLY A 74 14.42 -17.31 7.48
N PRO A 75 14.97 -17.45 8.70
CA PRO A 75 14.16 -17.61 9.92
C PRO A 75 13.26 -16.39 10.18
N PHE A 76 13.79 -15.19 9.97
CA PHE A 76 13.06 -13.93 10.13
C PHE A 76 11.91 -13.80 9.12
N SER A 77 12.17 -14.04 7.84
CA SER A 77 11.14 -13.92 6.80
C SER A 77 10.00 -14.93 7.00
N LYS A 78 10.32 -16.15 7.46
CA LYS A 78 9.32 -17.16 7.85
C LYS A 78 8.51 -16.73 9.07
N TRP A 79 9.17 -16.17 10.09
CA TRP A 79 8.49 -15.60 11.27
C TRP A 79 7.52 -14.50 10.86
N TRP A 80 7.95 -13.60 9.97
CA TRP A 80 7.13 -12.49 9.50
C TRP A 80 5.90 -12.98 8.74
N VAL A 81 6.06 -13.91 7.79
CA VAL A 81 4.93 -14.51 7.07
C VAL A 81 3.97 -15.22 8.02
N ARG A 82 4.47 -15.95 9.02
CA ARG A 82 3.66 -16.63 10.04
C ARG A 82 2.82 -15.65 10.87
N ASN A 83 3.38 -14.49 11.20
CA ASN A 83 2.72 -13.48 12.02
C ASN A 83 1.96 -12.41 11.22
N ARG A 84 1.97 -12.48 9.88
CA ARG A 84 1.31 -11.53 8.97
C ARG A 84 -0.14 -11.22 9.35
N LYS A 85 -0.91 -12.24 9.78
CA LYS A 85 -2.30 -12.06 10.24
C LYS A 85 -2.37 -11.10 11.43
N PHE A 86 -1.51 -11.27 12.43
CA PHE A 86 -1.52 -10.48 13.66
C PHE A 86 -1.02 -9.05 13.42
N ILE A 87 -0.02 -8.88 12.54
CA ILE A 87 0.41 -7.56 12.06
C ILE A 87 -0.75 -6.84 11.36
N GLY A 88 -1.50 -7.53 10.50
CA GLY A 88 -2.69 -6.97 9.84
C GLY A 88 -3.84 -6.65 10.80
N LEU A 89 -3.96 -7.35 11.93
CA LEU A 89 -4.91 -6.98 12.97
C LEU A 89 -4.48 -5.71 13.72
N CYS A 90 -3.18 -5.45 13.88
CA CYS A 90 -2.70 -4.18 14.46
C CYS A 90 -3.09 -2.99 13.55
N PHE A 91 -2.97 -3.15 12.22
CA PHE A 91 -3.52 -2.19 11.27
C PHE A 91 -5.01 -1.94 11.52
N ALA A 92 -5.81 -3.00 11.67
CA ALA A 92 -7.25 -2.87 11.91
C ALA A 92 -7.58 -2.10 13.21
N VAL A 93 -6.78 -2.24 14.26
CA VAL A 93 -6.95 -1.48 15.51
C VAL A 93 -6.69 0.01 15.29
N ALA A 94 -5.64 0.37 14.54
CA ALA A 94 -5.38 1.78 14.21
C ALA A 94 -6.52 2.39 13.36
N MET A 95 -7.03 1.64 12.38
CA MET A 95 -8.16 2.07 11.56
C MET A 95 -9.47 2.14 12.35
N PHE A 96 -9.63 1.33 13.41
CA PHE A 96 -10.78 1.46 14.30
C PHE A 96 -10.78 2.82 15.01
N TRP A 97 -9.62 3.26 15.53
CA TRP A 97 -9.48 4.59 16.12
C TRP A 97 -9.74 5.70 15.10
N GLN A 98 -9.16 5.59 13.90
CA GLN A 98 -9.45 6.53 12.82
C GLN A 98 -10.96 6.60 12.53
N GLY A 99 -11.62 5.45 12.37
CA GLY A 99 -13.05 5.37 12.09
C GLY A 99 -13.91 5.96 13.19
N LEU A 100 -13.48 5.82 14.45
CA LEU A 100 -14.12 6.48 15.59
C LEU A 100 -14.03 8.01 15.47
N TYR A 101 -12.87 8.57 15.13
CA TYR A 101 -12.73 10.02 14.95
C TYR A 101 -13.48 10.55 13.72
N ILE A 102 -13.52 9.79 12.62
CA ILE A 102 -14.38 10.09 11.46
C ILE A 102 -15.85 10.11 11.87
N PHE A 103 -16.28 9.14 12.69
CA PHE A 103 -17.65 9.12 13.20
C PHE A 103 -17.94 10.33 14.10
N ILE A 104 -17.01 10.72 14.97
CA ILE A 104 -17.17 11.89 15.84
C ILE A 104 -17.26 13.18 15.00
N ILE A 105 -16.34 13.40 14.05
CA ILE A 105 -16.34 14.63 13.26
C ILE A 105 -17.59 14.75 12.37
N SER A 106 -18.06 13.64 11.78
CA SER A 106 -19.24 13.63 10.91
C SER A 106 -20.57 13.80 11.66
N THR A 107 -20.62 13.46 12.95
CA THR A 107 -21.86 13.53 13.76
C THR A 107 -21.91 14.75 14.68
N VAL A 108 -20.80 15.08 15.36
CA VAL A 108 -20.74 16.17 16.35
C VAL A 108 -20.33 17.49 15.69
N PHE A 109 -19.38 17.44 14.76
CA PHE A 109 -18.81 18.63 14.08
C PHE A 109 -19.23 18.69 12.62
N ARG A 110 -20.51 18.45 12.36
CA ARG A 110 -21.05 18.25 11.01
C ARG A 110 -20.80 19.44 10.10
N ASP A 111 -20.99 20.66 10.58
CA ASP A 111 -20.80 21.87 9.77
C ASP A 111 -19.34 22.01 9.35
N TYR A 112 -18.41 21.85 10.30
CA TYR A 112 -16.97 21.80 10.02
C TYR A 112 -16.60 20.66 9.05
N TYR A 113 -17.21 19.49 9.21
CA TYR A 113 -16.97 18.34 8.33
C TYR A 113 -17.33 18.66 6.88
N PHE A 114 -18.53 19.19 6.61
CA PHE A 114 -18.98 19.49 5.25
C PHE A 114 -18.27 20.70 4.64
N GLU A 115 -17.84 21.67 5.44
CA GLU A 115 -17.17 22.88 4.97
C GLU A 115 -15.67 22.68 4.70
N SER A 116 -14.98 21.93 5.56
CA SER A 116 -13.50 21.94 5.62
C SER A 116 -12.83 20.59 5.36
N VAL A 117 -13.57 19.47 5.45
CA VAL A 117 -12.97 18.12 5.40
C VAL A 117 -13.58 17.25 4.29
N TYR A 118 -14.86 17.45 3.97
CA TYR A 118 -15.59 16.57 3.08
C TYR A 118 -15.19 16.77 1.61
N TYR A 119 -14.54 15.74 1.06
CA TYR A 119 -14.44 15.53 -0.38
C TYR A 119 -15.12 14.20 -0.72
N PHE A 120 -16.07 14.23 -1.66
CA PHE A 120 -16.85 13.06 -2.04
C PHE A 120 -15.96 11.87 -2.48
N ARG A 121 -14.87 12.14 -3.20
CA ARG A 121 -13.89 11.12 -3.59
C ARG A 121 -13.27 10.43 -2.39
N ASP A 122 -12.85 11.21 -1.40
CA ASP A 122 -12.17 10.70 -0.21
C ASP A 122 -13.14 9.89 0.68
N GLU A 123 -14.42 10.29 0.73
CA GLU A 123 -15.49 9.51 1.36
C GLU A 123 -15.74 8.16 0.65
N LEU A 124 -15.76 8.15 -0.69
CA LEU A 124 -15.90 6.91 -1.47
C LEU A 124 -14.71 5.97 -1.21
N GLU A 125 -13.49 6.50 -1.28
CA GLU A 125 -12.26 5.74 -1.03
C GLU A 125 -12.23 5.18 0.41
N GLY A 126 -12.58 6.02 1.39
CA GLY A 126 -12.70 5.64 2.79
C GLY A 126 -13.73 4.54 3.02
N THR A 127 -14.95 4.72 2.50
CA THR A 127 -16.05 3.75 2.62
C THR A 127 -15.67 2.40 2.03
N VAL A 128 -15.13 2.37 0.80
CA VAL A 128 -14.68 1.13 0.17
C VAL A 128 -13.56 0.48 0.98
N GLY A 129 -12.63 1.29 1.52
CA GLY A 129 -11.57 0.82 2.41
C GLY A 129 -12.10 0.13 3.66
N TYR A 130 -13.04 0.74 4.37
CA TYR A 130 -13.65 0.15 5.57
C TYR A 130 -14.46 -1.11 5.28
N VAL A 131 -15.15 -1.18 4.14
CA VAL A 131 -15.83 -2.41 3.70
C VAL A 131 -14.83 -3.55 3.51
N PHE A 132 -13.74 -3.30 2.77
CA PHE A 132 -12.67 -4.30 2.62
C PHE A 132 -12.08 -4.71 3.97
N LEU A 133 -11.77 -3.74 4.83
CA LEU A 133 -11.19 -3.98 6.15
C LEU A 133 -12.11 -4.85 7.01
N ALA A 134 -13.40 -4.53 7.08
CA ALA A 134 -14.38 -5.29 7.85
C ALA A 134 -14.44 -6.75 7.40
N PHE A 135 -14.58 -6.99 6.10
CA PHE A 135 -14.59 -8.36 5.56
C PHE A 135 -13.25 -9.08 5.79
N MET A 136 -12.12 -8.38 5.68
CA MET A 136 -10.80 -8.95 5.95
C MET A 136 -10.65 -9.36 7.41
N VAL A 137 -11.10 -8.53 8.36
CA VAL A 137 -11.06 -8.84 9.80
C VAL A 137 -11.96 -10.03 10.09
N LEU A 138 -13.22 -10.00 9.65
CA LEU A 138 -14.19 -11.09 9.86
C LEU A 138 -13.66 -12.43 9.32
N THR A 139 -13.11 -12.42 8.10
CA THR A 139 -12.58 -13.64 7.46
C THR A 139 -11.18 -14.04 7.93
N SER A 140 -10.56 -13.26 8.83
CA SER A 140 -9.33 -13.64 9.51
C SER A 140 -9.57 -14.59 10.68
N PHE A 141 -10.79 -14.64 11.23
CA PHE A 141 -11.20 -15.57 12.26
C PHE A 141 -11.78 -16.85 11.67
N GLU A 142 -11.70 -17.95 12.40
CA GLU A 142 -12.14 -19.26 11.92
C GLU A 142 -13.63 -19.26 11.55
N ILE A 143 -14.48 -18.61 12.36
CA ILE A 143 -15.92 -18.50 12.13
C ILE A 143 -16.20 -17.83 10.78
N GLY A 144 -15.60 -16.67 10.51
CA GLY A 144 -15.77 -15.97 9.23
C GLY A 144 -15.11 -16.71 8.08
N ARG A 145 -13.95 -17.35 8.31
CA ARG A 145 -13.26 -18.14 7.29
C ARG A 145 -14.12 -19.31 6.81
N ARG A 146 -14.85 -19.99 7.69
CA ARG A 146 -15.73 -21.13 7.33
C ARG A 146 -16.92 -20.73 6.44
N ARG A 147 -17.32 -19.45 6.44
CA ARG A 147 -18.49 -18.94 5.68
C ARG A 147 -18.18 -18.52 4.24
N VAL A 148 -16.92 -18.53 3.82
CA VAL A 148 -16.51 -18.09 2.48
C VAL A 148 -15.70 -19.16 1.77
N ASN A 149 -15.85 -19.29 0.46
CA ASN A 149 -15.06 -20.26 -0.30
C ASN A 149 -13.59 -19.77 -0.47
N PRO A 150 -12.65 -20.64 -0.89
CA PRO A 150 -11.25 -20.25 -1.07
C PRO A 150 -11.01 -19.12 -2.07
N LEU A 151 -11.84 -19.00 -3.12
CA LEU A 151 -11.72 -17.96 -4.13
C LEU A 151 -12.14 -16.59 -3.58
N GLN A 152 -13.30 -16.53 -2.94
CA GLN A 152 -13.83 -15.34 -2.26
C GLN A 152 -12.86 -14.86 -1.19
N TRP A 153 -12.36 -15.78 -0.36
CA TRP A 153 -11.37 -15.44 0.66
C TRP A 153 -10.11 -14.82 0.05
N LYS A 154 -9.60 -15.42 -1.03
CA LYS A 154 -8.44 -14.90 -1.74
C LYS A 154 -8.72 -13.54 -2.35
N LEU A 155 -9.90 -13.31 -2.92
CA LEU A 155 -10.30 -12.02 -3.48
C LEU A 155 -10.39 -10.95 -2.40
N ILE A 156 -11.07 -11.23 -1.28
CA ILE A 156 -11.21 -10.32 -0.13
C ILE A 156 -9.83 -9.94 0.42
N GLN A 157 -9.01 -10.95 0.74
CA GLN A 157 -7.72 -10.71 1.39
C GLN A 157 -6.68 -10.12 0.44
N LYS A 158 -6.67 -10.53 -0.83
CA LYS A 158 -5.73 -9.97 -1.82
C LYS A 158 -6.16 -8.58 -2.25
N GLY A 159 -7.42 -8.42 -2.62
CA GLY A 159 -8.02 -7.15 -3.05
C GLY A 159 -7.91 -6.10 -1.95
N GLY A 160 -8.36 -6.41 -0.74
CA GLY A 160 -8.29 -5.47 0.37
C GLY A 160 -6.85 -5.09 0.76
N VAL A 161 -5.89 -6.02 0.76
CA VAL A 161 -4.47 -5.67 1.00
C VAL A 161 -3.92 -4.71 -0.06
N TYR A 162 -4.31 -4.83 -1.32
CA TYR A 162 -3.85 -3.90 -2.35
C TYR A 162 -4.58 -2.56 -2.29
N PHE A 163 -5.89 -2.56 -2.04
CA PHE A 163 -6.68 -1.34 -1.90
C PHE A 163 -6.20 -0.51 -0.69
N LEU A 164 -6.08 -1.13 0.47
CA LEU A 164 -5.64 -0.50 1.72
C LEU A 164 -4.16 -0.08 1.71
N TRP A 165 -3.36 -0.63 0.80
CA TRP A 165 -2.00 -0.14 0.54
C TRP A 165 -2.00 1.05 -0.42
N ALA A 166 -2.82 0.97 -1.47
CA ALA A 166 -2.85 1.97 -2.54
C ALA A 166 -3.21 3.34 -1.99
N TYR A 167 -4.20 3.41 -1.09
CA TYR A 167 -4.67 4.66 -0.49
C TYR A 167 -3.58 5.47 0.22
N PRO A 168 -2.94 4.97 1.30
CA PRO A 168 -1.90 5.75 1.95
C PRO A 168 -0.69 5.97 1.05
N PHE A 169 -0.34 5.01 0.17
CA PHE A 169 0.75 5.21 -0.78
C PHE A 169 0.48 6.38 -1.74
N SER A 170 -0.72 6.51 -2.28
CA SER A 170 -1.09 7.65 -3.11
C SER A 170 -1.09 8.95 -2.33
N VAL A 171 -1.65 8.96 -1.12
CA VAL A 171 -1.68 10.17 -0.26
C VAL A 171 -0.27 10.73 -0.04
N TYR A 172 0.69 9.90 0.37
CA TYR A 172 2.05 10.40 0.60
C TYR A 172 2.80 10.75 -0.68
N TRP A 173 2.46 10.15 -1.82
CA TRP A 173 3.01 10.60 -3.09
C TRP A 173 2.54 12.03 -3.43
N TRP A 174 1.24 12.33 -3.23
CA TRP A 174 0.70 13.69 -3.42
C TRP A 174 1.30 14.69 -2.43
N ASN A 175 1.52 14.29 -1.16
CA ASN A 175 2.21 15.11 -0.16
C ASN A 175 3.63 15.47 -0.58
N LEU A 176 4.33 14.59 -1.30
CA LEU A 176 5.71 14.83 -1.70
C LEU A 176 5.83 15.66 -2.99
N PHE A 177 4.97 15.40 -3.98
CA PHE A 177 5.23 15.87 -5.35
C PHE A 177 4.19 16.84 -5.91
N TYR A 178 3.06 17.04 -5.22
CA TYR A 178 1.98 17.91 -5.71
C TYR A 178 1.61 19.02 -4.73
N TYR A 179 1.20 18.68 -3.50
CA TYR A 179 0.75 19.68 -2.53
C TYR A 179 1.80 20.77 -2.25
N PRO A 180 3.11 20.47 -2.15
CA PRO A 180 4.13 21.51 -1.97
C PRO A 180 4.24 22.51 -3.14
N THR A 181 3.64 22.20 -4.28
CA THR A 181 3.62 23.10 -5.45
C THR A 181 2.45 24.07 -5.45
N LEU A 182 1.47 23.88 -4.55
CA LEU A 182 0.30 24.75 -4.41
C LEU A 182 0.57 25.87 -3.40
N GLU A 183 0.11 27.08 -3.71
CA GLU A 183 0.18 28.20 -2.76
C GLU A 183 -0.68 27.91 -1.52
N GLY A 184 -0.11 28.12 -0.33
CA GLY A 184 -0.78 27.91 0.96
C GLY A 184 -0.55 26.53 1.60
N TYR A 185 0.11 25.60 0.91
CA TYR A 185 0.53 24.32 1.50
C TYR A 185 1.95 24.37 2.05
N SER A 186 2.20 23.66 3.16
CA SER A 186 3.52 23.54 3.77
C SER A 186 4.41 22.56 3.01
N ALA A 187 5.73 22.69 3.21
CA ALA A 187 6.68 21.68 2.76
C ALA A 187 6.36 20.30 3.39
N PRO A 188 6.71 19.19 2.74
CA PRO A 188 6.47 17.85 3.28
C PRO A 188 7.21 17.65 4.60
N ASP A 189 6.54 17.00 5.54
CA ASP A 189 7.15 16.64 6.81
C ASP A 189 8.08 15.42 6.65
N PRO A 190 9.06 15.22 7.55
CA PRO A 190 9.97 14.06 7.49
C PRO A 190 9.23 12.71 7.44
N HIS A 191 8.07 12.62 8.08
CA HIS A 191 7.28 11.39 8.09
C HIS A 191 6.63 11.08 6.73
N ASP A 192 6.31 12.09 5.92
CA ASP A 192 5.75 11.89 4.58
C ASP A 192 6.75 11.12 3.69
N TYR A 193 8.03 11.49 3.75
CA TYR A 193 9.09 10.79 3.02
C TYR A 193 9.24 9.35 3.47
N VAL A 194 9.24 9.10 4.78
CA VAL A 194 9.36 7.74 5.33
C VAL A 194 8.19 6.86 4.89
N LEU A 195 6.97 7.37 4.96
CA LEU A 195 5.78 6.61 4.62
C LEU A 195 5.71 6.37 3.10
N TYR A 196 6.02 7.37 2.27
CA TYR A 196 6.13 7.17 0.82
C TYR A 196 7.13 6.07 0.46
N TRP A 197 8.39 6.21 0.91
CA TRP A 197 9.47 5.29 0.51
C TRP A 197 9.26 3.87 1.04
N THR A 198 8.71 3.71 2.25
CA THR A 198 8.38 2.39 2.79
C THR A 198 7.22 1.75 2.04
N GLY A 199 6.20 2.52 1.65
CA GLY A 199 5.09 2.08 0.80
C GLY A 199 5.56 1.64 -0.58
N PHE A 200 6.43 2.44 -1.22
CA PHE A 200 7.07 2.13 -2.49
C PHE A 200 7.89 0.85 -2.39
N ALA A 201 8.79 0.75 -1.41
CA ALA A 201 9.64 -0.42 -1.20
C ALA A 201 8.82 -1.69 -0.97
N ALA A 202 7.74 -1.62 -0.18
CA ALA A 202 6.87 -2.75 0.09
C ALA A 202 6.29 -3.36 -1.20
N PHE A 203 5.90 -2.52 -2.17
CA PHE A 203 5.37 -2.97 -3.45
C PHE A 203 6.47 -3.33 -4.47
N ALA A 204 7.57 -2.58 -4.51
CA ALA A 204 8.74 -2.90 -5.34
C ALA A 204 9.27 -4.31 -5.01
N LEU A 205 9.32 -4.69 -3.73
CA LEU A 205 9.63 -6.07 -3.31
C LEU A 205 8.69 -7.10 -3.97
N ARG A 206 7.39 -6.78 -4.15
CA ARG A 206 6.45 -7.66 -4.85
C ARG A 206 6.78 -7.79 -6.33
N ILE A 207 7.14 -6.69 -6.99
CA ILE A 207 7.55 -6.68 -8.40
C ILE A 207 8.78 -7.57 -8.60
N PHE A 208 9.82 -7.39 -7.78
CA PHE A 208 11.03 -8.22 -7.86
C PHE A 208 10.79 -9.68 -7.48
N ALA A 209 9.98 -9.95 -6.45
CA ALA A 209 9.62 -11.32 -6.09
C ALA A 209 8.82 -12.04 -7.20
N TRP A 210 7.96 -11.30 -7.90
CA TRP A 210 7.27 -11.79 -9.08
C TRP A 210 8.24 -12.11 -10.23
N GLY A 211 9.21 -11.23 -10.49
CA GLY A 211 10.30 -11.47 -11.45
C GLY A 211 11.11 -12.72 -11.13
N LYS A 212 11.57 -12.88 -9.87
CA LYS A 212 12.31 -14.08 -9.41
C LYS A 212 11.51 -15.36 -9.66
N ARG A 213 10.21 -15.37 -9.35
CA ARG A 213 9.33 -16.53 -9.59
C ARG A 213 9.15 -16.84 -11.08
N ARG A 214 9.06 -15.82 -11.94
CA ARG A 214 9.00 -16.02 -13.40
C ARG A 214 10.30 -16.63 -13.92
N SER A 215 11.44 -16.09 -13.51
CA SER A 215 12.76 -16.61 -13.89
C SER A 215 12.93 -18.07 -13.47
N GLN A 216 12.58 -18.43 -12.23
CA GLN A 216 12.64 -19.82 -11.76
C GLN A 216 11.76 -20.78 -12.57
N LYS A 217 10.52 -20.36 -12.90
CA LYS A 217 9.62 -21.14 -13.77
C LYS A 217 10.12 -21.29 -15.20
N ASN A 218 10.90 -20.32 -15.68
CA ASN A 218 11.53 -20.38 -17.00
C ASN A 218 12.70 -21.37 -17.00
N ALA A 219 13.54 -21.33 -15.95
CA ALA A 219 14.65 -22.27 -15.79
C ALA A 219 14.20 -23.73 -15.61
N SER A 220 13.04 -23.97 -14.99
CA SER A 220 12.51 -25.32 -14.76
C SER A 220 11.66 -25.88 -15.93
N GLY A 221 11.50 -25.15 -17.04
CA GLY A 221 10.72 -25.60 -18.19
C GLY A 221 11.54 -26.46 -19.17
N VAL A 222 10.88 -27.42 -19.85
CA VAL A 222 11.47 -28.46 -20.73
C VAL A 222 12.42 -27.95 -21.83
N HIS A 223 12.45 -26.65 -22.13
CA HIS A 223 13.33 -26.08 -23.16
C HIS A 223 14.34 -25.03 -22.69
N GLY A 224 14.45 -24.71 -21.39
CA GLY A 224 15.53 -23.85 -20.87
C GLY A 224 15.79 -22.53 -21.61
N VAL A 225 14.81 -22.03 -22.37
CA VAL A 225 15.05 -20.92 -23.31
C VAL A 225 15.21 -19.64 -22.52
N GLU A 226 16.43 -19.12 -22.52
CA GLU A 226 16.75 -17.86 -21.89
C GLU A 226 16.08 -16.70 -22.62
N THR A 227 15.77 -15.65 -21.85
CA THR A 227 15.22 -14.42 -22.40
C THR A 227 16.30 -13.72 -23.24
N PRO A 228 15.99 -13.18 -24.43
CA PRO A 228 16.99 -12.54 -25.27
C PRO A 228 17.74 -11.42 -24.53
N THR A 229 19.06 -11.36 -24.68
CA THR A 229 19.94 -10.33 -24.09
C THR A 229 19.44 -8.89 -24.31
N PRO A 230 18.99 -8.47 -25.51
CA PRO A 230 18.47 -7.12 -25.71
C PRO A 230 17.18 -6.84 -24.90
N MET A 231 16.28 -7.82 -24.78
CA MET A 231 15.06 -7.68 -23.97
C MET A 231 15.38 -7.57 -22.47
N LYS A 232 16.40 -8.29 -21.97
CA LYS A 232 16.91 -8.12 -20.60
C LYS A 232 17.40 -6.68 -20.39
N GLY A 233 18.18 -6.15 -21.33
CA GLY A 233 18.70 -4.78 -21.29
C GLY A 233 17.60 -3.73 -21.22
N ILE A 234 16.63 -3.77 -22.14
CA ILE A 234 15.48 -2.86 -22.14
C ILE A 234 14.68 -2.98 -20.84
N GLY A 235 14.46 -4.21 -20.36
CA GLY A 235 13.74 -4.45 -19.11
C GLY A 235 14.42 -3.81 -17.90
N TYR A 236 15.74 -3.91 -17.78
CA TYR A 236 16.49 -3.27 -16.70
C TYR A 236 16.52 -1.74 -16.83
N LEU A 237 16.63 -1.20 -18.06
CA LEU A 237 16.53 0.24 -18.29
C LEU A 237 15.17 0.79 -17.83
N LEU A 238 14.08 0.07 -18.11
CA LEU A 238 12.75 0.46 -17.61
C LEU A 238 12.66 0.41 -16.08
N VAL A 239 13.27 -0.58 -15.43
CA VAL A 239 13.33 -0.61 -13.96
C VAL A 239 14.08 0.59 -13.40
N LEU A 240 15.23 0.96 -14.00
CA LEU A 240 15.98 2.15 -13.60
C LEU A 240 15.21 3.44 -13.86
N PHE A 241 14.52 3.53 -15.00
CA PHE A 241 13.67 4.67 -15.32
C PHE A 241 12.49 4.79 -14.34
N GLY A 242 11.84 3.69 -13.99
CA GLY A 242 10.79 3.68 -12.97
C GLY A 242 11.30 4.11 -11.59
N LEU A 243 12.52 3.70 -11.21
CA LEU A 243 13.13 4.16 -9.95
C LEU A 243 13.43 5.67 -9.97
N TYR A 244 13.96 6.18 -11.09
CA TYR A 244 14.20 7.60 -11.30
C TYR A 244 12.89 8.42 -11.29
N ALA A 245 11.82 7.90 -11.90
CA ALA A 245 10.51 8.53 -11.88
C ALA A 245 9.92 8.56 -10.45
N ALA A 246 10.17 7.53 -9.64
CA ALA A 246 9.72 7.48 -8.25
C ALA A 246 10.40 8.52 -7.35
N THR A 247 11.64 8.92 -7.65
CA THR A 247 12.37 9.94 -6.88
C THR A 247 12.03 11.36 -7.34
N ASN A 248 11.74 11.56 -8.62
CA ASN A 248 11.60 12.89 -9.24
C ASN A 248 10.17 13.13 -9.73
N GLY A 249 9.18 12.89 -8.86
CA GLY A 249 7.77 13.11 -9.18
C GLY A 249 7.50 14.56 -9.64
N ASP A 250 8.18 15.52 -9.03
CA ASP A 250 8.11 16.95 -9.32
C ASP A 250 8.40 17.31 -10.79
N ILE A 251 9.27 16.54 -11.46
CA ILE A 251 9.65 16.78 -12.86
C ILE A 251 8.53 16.42 -13.83
N TRP A 252 7.79 15.34 -13.57
CA TRP A 252 6.84 14.76 -14.53
C TRP A 252 5.38 14.86 -14.10
N GLN A 253 5.09 15.12 -12.82
CA GLN A 253 3.74 15.17 -12.26
C GLN A 253 2.86 16.15 -13.04
N LYS A 254 3.31 17.40 -13.25
CA LYS A 254 2.55 18.42 -13.99
C LYS A 254 2.19 17.97 -15.41
N THR A 255 3.14 17.36 -16.11
CA THR A 255 2.92 16.83 -17.46
C THR A 255 1.98 15.63 -17.44
N ALA A 256 2.07 14.75 -16.45
CA ALA A 256 1.15 13.62 -16.31
C ALA A 256 -0.27 14.11 -16.02
N THR A 257 -0.44 15.07 -15.10
CA THR A 257 -1.73 15.69 -14.81
C THR A 257 -2.30 16.36 -16.05
N SER A 258 -1.54 17.20 -16.75
CA SER A 258 -2.04 17.85 -17.98
C SER A 258 -2.53 16.82 -19.01
N LEU A 259 -1.78 15.74 -19.22
CA LEU A 259 -2.17 14.68 -20.15
C LEU A 259 -3.42 13.90 -19.69
N LEU A 260 -3.57 13.67 -18.39
CA LEU A 260 -4.62 12.81 -17.82
C LEU A 260 -5.90 13.58 -17.48
N THR A 261 -5.84 14.88 -17.23
CA THR A 261 -6.98 15.71 -16.82
C THR A 261 -7.33 16.86 -17.76
N GLU A 262 -6.41 17.41 -18.57
CA GLU A 262 -6.73 18.51 -19.51
C GLU A 262 -7.24 18.03 -20.88
N SER A 263 -7.55 16.75 -21.03
CA SER A 263 -8.07 16.24 -22.31
C SER A 263 -9.39 16.95 -22.67
N GLN A 264 -9.58 17.29 -23.96
CA GLN A 264 -10.80 17.87 -24.55
C GLN A 264 -12.10 17.05 -24.35
N TYR A 265 -12.05 15.92 -23.65
CA TYR A 265 -13.18 15.04 -23.39
C TYR A 265 -13.60 15.17 -21.91
N THR A 266 -14.72 15.85 -21.68
CA THR A 266 -15.34 16.05 -20.35
C THR A 266 -15.55 14.77 -19.55
N ALA A 267 -15.70 13.63 -20.23
CA ALA A 267 -15.84 12.33 -19.58
C ALA A 267 -14.60 11.91 -18.75
N ILE A 268 -13.39 12.37 -19.11
CA ILE A 268 -12.15 12.02 -18.39
C ILE A 268 -11.92 12.96 -17.19
N SER A 269 -12.29 14.23 -17.31
CA SER A 269 -12.27 15.16 -16.17
C SER A 269 -13.27 14.75 -15.08
N ASP A 270 -14.43 14.24 -15.47
CA ASP A 270 -15.44 13.77 -14.51
C ASP A 270 -14.97 12.54 -13.72
N LEU A 271 -14.03 11.74 -14.23
CA LEU A 271 -13.47 10.60 -13.49
C LEU A 271 -12.76 11.01 -12.21
N VAL A 272 -12.26 12.25 -12.11
CA VAL A 272 -11.67 12.80 -10.89
C VAL A 272 -12.68 12.78 -9.74
N LEU A 273 -13.98 12.89 -10.04
CA LEU A 273 -15.05 12.87 -9.04
C LEU A 273 -15.44 11.47 -8.59
N TRP A 274 -15.22 10.43 -9.42
CA TRP A 274 -15.83 9.11 -9.23
C TRP A 274 -14.84 7.97 -9.05
N LEU A 275 -13.63 8.06 -9.59
CA LEU A 275 -12.71 6.94 -9.66
C LEU A 275 -11.67 7.01 -8.52
N PRO A 276 -11.65 6.01 -7.61
CA PRO A 276 -10.63 5.89 -6.58
C PRO A 276 -9.23 5.97 -7.16
N PHE A 277 -8.38 6.78 -6.53
CA PHE A 277 -6.97 6.94 -6.86
C PHE A 277 -6.67 7.58 -8.23
N TRP A 278 -7.68 8.01 -9.00
CA TRP A 278 -7.49 8.72 -10.28
C TRP A 278 -6.83 10.09 -10.04
N PRO A 279 -5.83 10.51 -10.84
CA PRO A 279 -5.36 9.97 -12.13
C PRO A 279 -4.34 8.82 -12.10
N LEU A 280 -4.19 8.09 -11.01
CA LEU A 280 -3.24 6.97 -10.84
C LEU A 280 -1.76 7.33 -11.04
N GLU A 281 -1.43 8.62 -11.08
CA GLU A 281 -0.05 9.15 -11.17
C GLU A 281 0.91 8.50 -10.16
N PRO A 282 0.57 8.37 -8.86
CA PRO A 282 1.44 7.75 -7.87
C PRO A 282 1.94 6.34 -8.26
N PHE A 283 1.17 5.62 -9.07
CA PHE A 283 1.46 4.23 -9.41
C PHE A 283 2.28 4.06 -10.69
N LEU A 284 2.43 5.11 -11.52
CA LEU A 284 3.16 5.05 -12.79
C LEU A 284 4.59 4.50 -12.63
N PRO A 285 5.41 4.95 -11.65
CA PRO A 285 6.75 4.41 -11.46
C PRO A 285 6.77 2.89 -11.22
N LEU A 286 5.83 2.39 -10.40
CA LEU A 286 5.71 0.97 -10.10
C LEU A 286 5.22 0.16 -11.31
N LEU A 287 4.33 0.72 -12.13
CA LEU A 287 3.87 0.10 -13.38
C LEU A 287 5.03 -0.03 -14.38
N ILE A 288 5.82 1.02 -14.55
CA ILE A 288 7.03 1.02 -15.40
C ILE A 288 8.01 -0.06 -14.92
N MET A 289 8.28 -0.13 -13.62
CA MET A 289 9.14 -1.19 -13.06
C MET A 289 8.58 -2.59 -13.31
N ALA A 290 7.27 -2.78 -13.16
CA ALA A 290 6.62 -4.06 -13.43
C ALA A 290 6.74 -4.47 -14.90
N LEU A 291 6.54 -3.54 -15.84
CA LEU A 291 6.76 -3.77 -17.27
C LEU A 291 8.23 -4.11 -17.57
N GLY A 292 9.17 -3.41 -16.94
CA GLY A 292 10.60 -3.69 -17.05
C GLY A 292 10.95 -5.12 -16.59
N ILE A 293 10.45 -5.54 -15.43
CA ILE A 293 10.63 -6.92 -14.94
C ILE A 293 9.91 -7.94 -15.83
N GLN A 294 8.75 -7.61 -16.38
CA GLN A 294 8.04 -8.48 -17.31
C GLN A 294 8.91 -8.78 -18.53
N LEU A 295 9.46 -7.73 -19.16
CA LEU A 295 10.33 -7.82 -20.33
C LEU A 295 11.63 -8.57 -20.02
N ALA A 296 12.28 -8.24 -18.91
CA ALA A 296 13.51 -8.91 -18.47
C ALA A 296 13.34 -10.40 -18.16
N THR A 297 12.09 -10.86 -18.00
CA THR A 297 11.75 -12.26 -17.71
C THR A 297 10.86 -12.92 -18.78
N SER A 298 10.71 -12.28 -19.96
CA SER A 298 9.91 -12.80 -21.08
C SER A 298 10.63 -13.84 -21.92
N ARG A 299 9.95 -14.94 -22.23
CA ARG A 299 10.45 -15.94 -23.18
C ARG A 299 10.36 -15.40 -24.62
N PRO A 300 11.31 -15.74 -25.50
CA PRO A 300 11.16 -15.44 -26.92
C PRO A 300 9.94 -16.15 -27.50
N ARG A 301 9.29 -15.51 -28.48
CA ARG A 301 8.11 -16.09 -29.16
C ARG A 301 8.58 -17.23 -30.06
N THR A 302 7.78 -18.29 -30.14
CA THR A 302 8.07 -19.50 -30.94
C THR A 302 8.39 -19.23 -32.42
N SER A 303 7.99 -18.08 -32.97
CA SER A 303 8.35 -17.65 -34.33
C SER A 303 9.84 -17.31 -34.51
N GLU A 304 10.56 -16.92 -33.45
CA GLU A 304 12.01 -16.65 -33.52
C GLU A 304 12.84 -17.95 -33.50
N LEU A 305 12.27 -19.05 -33.01
CA LEU A 305 12.90 -20.39 -33.01
C LEU A 305 12.79 -21.10 -34.37
N GLN A 306 11.95 -20.61 -35.28
CA GLN A 306 11.80 -21.15 -36.63
C GLN A 306 12.61 -20.37 -37.69
N ALA A 307 13.19 -19.24 -37.31
CA ALA A 307 13.95 -18.35 -38.19
C ALA A 307 15.47 -18.35 -37.92
N ALA A 308 15.95 -19.24 -37.03
CA ALA A 308 17.35 -19.50 -36.72
C ALA A 308 17.67 -20.97 -36.97
#